data_AF-A0A3P2A0W2-F1
#
_entry.id   AF-A0A3P2A0W2-F1
#
_cell.length_a   1.000
_cell.length_b   1.000
_cell.length_c   1.000
_cell.angle_alpha   90.00
_cell.angle_beta   90.00
_cell.angle_gamma   90.00
#
_symmetry.space_group_name_H-M   'P 1'
#
loop_
_entity.id
_entity.type
_entity.pdbx_description
1 polymer ?
#
loop_
_entity_poly.entity_id
_entity_poly.type
_entity_poly.pdbx_seq_one_letter_code
_entity_poly.pdbx_strand_id
1 'polypeptide(L)'
;MNKTILGLLLAVCVLGMTLIMLKERLHTAPPPVNTENPQSPAPVHPQTQAPLPPIGASLETVGTSSVDMGIAQPAPTPDRLPAQALTLPPEGGEKQANPPAAEKTPPEPARQGTPKAPVAETPEKPAKAPAQPKIDRFVVFARDTGATLRLVGNGPISYTNTSLQNPERLVIDLNGQWQIKAPGVPKNPLVTNVRIGKSGGKTRVVIDLAGKPARTRHVLSKDHRMLDIRVDTK
;
A
#
# COMPACT_ATOMS: atom_id res chain seq x y z
N MET A 1 -11.03 8.58 50.56
CA MET A 1 -11.34 8.19 49.18
C MET A 1 -11.28 9.44 48.30
N ASN A 2 -10.43 9.46 47.28
CA ASN A 2 -10.11 10.69 46.56
C ASN A 2 -11.31 11.17 45.74
N LYS A 3 -11.71 12.43 45.91
CA LYS A 3 -12.83 13.06 45.19
C LYS A 3 -12.69 12.94 43.66
N THR A 4 -11.45 12.93 43.17
CA THR A 4 -11.11 12.70 41.76
C THR A 4 -11.42 11.29 41.29
N ILE A 5 -11.20 10.26 42.11
CA ILE A 5 -11.53 8.87 41.77
C ILE A 5 -13.04 8.69 41.72
N LEU A 6 -13.77 9.27 42.68
CA LEU A 6 -15.24 9.23 42.70
C LEU A 6 -15.83 9.98 41.49
N GLY A 7 -15.28 11.15 41.14
CA GLY A 7 -15.70 11.92 39.96
C GLY A 7 -15.46 11.18 38.64
N LEU A 8 -14.31 10.52 38.50
CA LEU A 8 -13.99 9.70 37.33
C LEU A 8 -14.97 8.52 37.21
N LEU A 9 -15.25 7.82 38.31
CA LEU A 9 -16.16 6.69 38.33
C LEU A 9 -17.59 7.10 37.94
N LEU A 10 -18.06 8.24 38.45
CA LEU A 10 -19.38 8.79 38.14
C LEU A 10 -19.48 9.21 36.67
N ALA A 11 -18.44 9.85 36.12
CA ALA A 11 -18.39 10.22 34.71
C ALA A 11 -18.42 9.00 33.77
N VAL A 12 -17.67 7.94 34.11
CA VAL A 12 -17.68 6.68 33.34
C VAL A 12 -19.04 5.98 33.43
N CYS A 13 -19.70 6.00 34.60
CA CYS A 13 -21.04 5.44 34.75
C CYS A 13 -22.10 6.17 33.90
N VAL A 14 -22.11 7.50 33.91
CA VAL A 14 -23.06 8.29 33.11
C VAL A 14 -22.80 8.12 31.62
N LEU A 15 -21.53 8.07 31.20
CA LEU A 15 -21.17 7.79 29.81
C LEU A 15 -21.58 6.36 29.39
N GLY A 16 -21.45 5.38 30.29
CA GLY A 16 -21.90 4.02 30.03
C GLY A 16 -23.41 3.92 29.79
N MET A 17 -24.22 4.57 30.65
CA MET A 17 -25.67 4.56 30.50
C MET A 17 -26.15 5.26 29.22
N THR A 18 -25.53 6.39 28.85
CA THR A 18 -25.88 7.11 27.60
C THR A 18 -25.54 6.31 26.35
N LEU A 19 -24.42 5.58 26.35
CA LEU A 19 -24.06 4.69 25.24
C LEU A 19 -24.99 3.48 25.11
N ILE A 20 -25.45 2.92 26.23
CA ILE A 20 -26.43 1.82 26.22
C ILE A 20 -27.77 2.32 25.65
N MET A 21 -28.26 3.47 26.11
CA MET A 21 -29.48 4.08 25.60
C MET A 21 -29.38 4.39 24.09
N LEU A 22 -28.22 4.90 23.63
CA LEU A 22 -28.01 5.17 22.20
C LEU A 22 -28.01 3.89 21.37
N LYS A 23 -27.40 2.81 21.90
CA LYS A 23 -27.43 1.49 21.27
C LYS A 23 -28.86 0.96 21.17
N GLU A 24 -29.70 1.11 22.18
CA GLU A 24 -31.10 0.70 22.13
C GLU A 24 -31.91 1.51 21.10
N ARG A 25 -31.65 2.81 20.99
CA ARG A 25 -32.28 3.68 19.96
C ARG A 25 -31.89 3.30 18.53
N LEU A 26 -30.74 2.64 18.33
CA LEU A 26 -30.27 2.18 17.01
C LEU A 26 -30.81 0.80 16.60
N HIS A 27 -31.36 0.01 17.53
CA HIS A 27 -31.88 -1.35 17.24
C HIS A 27 -33.41 -1.44 17.12
N THR A 28 -34.16 -0.35 17.34
CA THR A 28 -35.61 -0.33 17.04
C THR A 28 -35.83 0.03 15.57
N ALA A 29 -35.72 -0.96 14.68
CA ALA A 29 -36.37 -0.90 13.37
C ALA A 29 -37.79 -1.47 13.49
N PRO A 30 -38.83 -0.81 12.93
CA PRO A 30 -40.17 -1.36 12.95
C PRO A 30 -40.22 -2.68 12.16
N PRO A 31 -41.09 -3.65 12.55
CA PRO A 31 -41.25 -4.89 11.81
C PRO A 31 -41.74 -4.62 10.37
N PRO A 32 -41.37 -5.46 9.39
CA PRO A 32 -41.93 -5.34 8.05
C PRO A 32 -43.44 -5.61 8.14
N VAL A 33 -44.24 -4.62 7.76
CA VAL A 33 -45.66 -4.81 7.47
C VAL A 33 -45.72 -5.74 6.25
N ASN A 34 -46.11 -6.99 6.50
CA ASN A 34 -46.61 -7.89 5.45
C ASN A 34 -47.91 -7.28 4.95
N THR A 35 -47.85 -6.54 3.84
CA THR A 35 -49.05 -6.19 3.09
C THR A 35 -49.32 -7.31 2.10
N GLU A 36 -50.27 -8.14 2.51
CA GLU A 36 -51.22 -8.91 1.72
C GLU A 36 -51.17 -8.73 0.19
N ASN A 37 -51.05 -9.89 -0.47
CA ASN A 37 -51.43 -10.19 -1.84
C ASN A 37 -52.92 -9.87 -2.10
N PRO A 38 -53.25 -9.23 -3.24
CA PRO A 38 -54.45 -9.60 -3.98
C PRO A 38 -54.11 -10.04 -5.42
N GLN A 39 -54.55 -11.26 -5.73
CA GLN A 39 -54.85 -11.88 -7.02
C GLN A 39 -54.74 -11.04 -8.32
N SER A 40 -53.94 -11.57 -9.28
CA SER A 40 -54.19 -11.86 -10.73
C SER A 40 -54.96 -10.87 -11.64
N PRO A 41 -54.71 -10.81 -12.98
CA PRO A 41 -54.52 -11.98 -13.85
C PRO A 41 -53.39 -11.91 -14.92
N ALA A 42 -53.12 -13.08 -15.47
CA ALA A 42 -52.10 -13.44 -16.46
C ALA A 42 -52.16 -12.68 -17.80
N PRO A 43 -51.02 -12.55 -18.53
CA PRO A 43 -51.04 -12.41 -19.97
C PRO A 43 -51.07 -13.79 -20.64
N VAL A 44 -52.13 -14.02 -21.42
CA VAL A 44 -52.25 -15.13 -22.38
C VAL A 44 -51.24 -14.94 -23.52
N HIS A 45 -50.28 -15.85 -23.64
CA HIS A 45 -49.45 -16.00 -24.83
C HIS A 45 -50.07 -17.09 -25.71
N PRO A 46 -50.51 -16.82 -26.95
CA PRO A 46 -50.77 -17.88 -27.92
C PRO A 46 -49.45 -18.37 -28.52
N GLN A 47 -49.16 -19.65 -28.32
CA GLN A 47 -48.16 -20.39 -29.08
C GLN A 47 -48.68 -20.60 -30.50
N THR A 48 -47.90 -20.19 -31.51
CA THR A 48 -48.00 -20.71 -32.87
C THR A 48 -46.60 -21.11 -33.32
N GLN A 49 -46.46 -22.38 -33.66
CA GLN A 49 -45.22 -23.04 -34.07
C GLN A 49 -45.15 -23.20 -35.60
N ALA A 50 -43.91 -23.12 -36.13
CA ALA A 50 -43.38 -23.59 -37.43
C ALA A 50 -43.46 -22.63 -38.66
N PRO A 51 -42.60 -22.76 -39.70
CA PRO A 51 -41.34 -23.52 -39.87
C PRO A 51 -40.14 -22.73 -40.50
N LEU A 52 -38.99 -23.43 -40.56
CA LEU A 52 -37.69 -23.24 -41.24
C LEU A 52 -37.55 -22.21 -42.41
N PRO A 53 -36.39 -21.52 -42.58
CA PRO A 53 -36.09 -20.72 -43.78
C PRO A 53 -35.47 -21.56 -44.93
N PRO A 54 -35.84 -21.31 -46.20
CA PRO A 54 -35.15 -21.91 -47.33
C PRO A 54 -33.87 -21.14 -47.70
N ILE A 55 -32.90 -21.92 -48.17
CA ILE A 55 -31.64 -21.54 -48.78
C ILE A 55 -31.91 -21.14 -50.24
N GLY A 56 -31.30 -20.04 -50.70
CA GLY A 56 -30.75 -20.00 -52.06
C GLY A 56 -31.26 -18.92 -53.03
N ALA A 57 -30.26 -18.16 -53.53
CA ALA A 57 -30.12 -17.52 -54.85
C ALA A 57 -30.83 -16.15 -55.08
N SER A 58 -30.08 -15.04 -55.13
CA SER A 58 -29.29 -14.48 -56.27
C SER A 58 -30.17 -13.53 -57.11
N LEU A 59 -29.84 -12.29 -57.51
CA LEU A 59 -28.60 -11.70 -58.03
C LEU A 59 -28.67 -10.15 -58.02
N GLU A 60 -27.49 -9.51 -57.93
CA GLU A 60 -27.06 -8.26 -58.61
C GLU A 60 -27.66 -6.92 -58.13
N THR A 61 -26.87 -5.89 -57.80
CA THR A 61 -25.89 -5.23 -58.68
C THR A 61 -24.95 -4.30 -57.89
N VAL A 62 -23.65 -4.57 -58.02
CA VAL A 62 -22.48 -3.68 -58.25
C VAL A 62 -22.29 -2.38 -57.44
N GLY A 63 -21.10 -2.28 -56.83
CA GLY A 63 -20.50 -1.06 -56.32
C GLY A 63 -19.08 -1.28 -55.79
N THR A 64 -18.19 -1.73 -56.67
CA THR A 64 -16.75 -1.96 -56.46
C THR A 64 -15.95 -0.68 -56.21
N SER A 65 -14.97 -0.75 -55.29
CA SER A 65 -13.63 -0.21 -55.52
C SER A 65 -12.62 -0.93 -54.63
N SER A 66 -11.75 -1.68 -55.30
CA SER A 66 -10.55 -2.34 -54.80
C SER A 66 -9.36 -1.40 -54.86
N VAL A 67 -8.41 -1.51 -53.91
CA VAL A 67 -6.96 -1.78 -54.11
C VAL A 67 -6.43 -2.07 -52.69
N ASP A 68 -6.09 -3.30 -52.28
CA ASP A 68 -5.07 -4.25 -52.72
C ASP A 68 -3.60 -3.84 -52.49
N MET A 69 -2.89 -4.83 -51.94
CA MET A 69 -1.46 -5.09 -51.96
C MET A 69 -0.56 -4.53 -50.84
N GLY A 70 -0.08 -5.44 -49.99
CA GLY A 70 1.01 -5.17 -49.05
C GLY A 70 1.34 -6.30 -48.06
N ILE A 71 1.59 -7.52 -48.56
CA ILE A 71 2.24 -8.59 -47.78
C ILE A 71 3.63 -8.11 -47.33
N ALA A 72 3.93 -8.15 -46.03
CA ALA A 72 5.19 -8.66 -45.48
C ALA A 72 5.32 -8.37 -43.98
N GLN A 73 5.20 -9.44 -43.18
CA GLN A 73 5.91 -9.56 -41.92
C GLN A 73 7.30 -10.12 -42.26
N PRO A 74 8.40 -9.55 -41.72
CA PRO A 74 9.33 -10.41 -40.98
C PRO A 74 9.98 -9.70 -39.77
N ALA A 75 9.97 -10.36 -38.62
CA ALA A 75 11.16 -10.46 -37.76
C ALA A 75 11.82 -11.82 -38.09
N PRO A 76 13.12 -12.11 -37.81
CA PRO A 76 14.03 -11.45 -36.88
C PRO A 76 15.48 -11.27 -37.41
N THR A 77 16.30 -10.38 -36.83
CA THR A 77 17.75 -10.66 -36.71
C THR A 77 18.39 -9.86 -35.57
N PRO A 78 19.20 -10.51 -34.70
CA PRO A 78 20.05 -9.85 -33.71
C PRO A 78 21.45 -9.63 -34.31
N ASP A 79 21.96 -8.41 -34.25
CA ASP A 79 23.39 -8.13 -34.46
C ASP A 79 23.76 -6.96 -33.52
N ARG A 80 24.50 -7.20 -32.44
CA ARG A 80 25.96 -7.43 -32.34
C ARG A 80 26.65 -6.13 -31.92
N LEU A 81 27.02 -6.13 -30.64
CA LEU A 81 28.08 -5.30 -30.07
C LEU A 81 29.37 -5.45 -30.90
N PRO A 82 30.19 -4.40 -31.01
CA PRO A 82 31.63 -4.55 -30.88
C PRO A 82 32.03 -4.11 -29.48
N ALA A 83 32.50 -5.09 -28.70
CA ALA A 83 33.36 -4.85 -27.58
C ALA A 83 34.74 -4.38 -28.06
N GLN A 84 35.47 -3.78 -27.12
CA GLN A 84 36.93 -3.67 -27.01
C GLN A 84 37.57 -2.39 -27.55
N ALA A 85 37.97 -1.54 -26.60
CA ALA A 85 39.39 -1.32 -26.38
C ALA A 85 39.64 -1.02 -24.89
N LEU A 86 40.29 -1.99 -24.22
CA LEU A 86 41.07 -1.78 -23.01
C LEU A 86 42.16 -0.75 -23.31
N THR A 87 42.37 0.23 -22.42
CA THR A 87 43.71 0.70 -22.05
C THR A 87 43.70 1.52 -20.75
N LEU A 88 43.98 0.85 -19.63
CA LEU A 88 45.00 1.27 -18.65
C LEU A 88 46.34 0.64 -19.12
N PRO A 89 47.55 0.91 -18.59
CA PRO A 89 48.08 1.87 -17.59
C PRO A 89 49.40 2.52 -18.18
N PRO A 90 50.57 2.75 -17.51
CA PRO A 90 50.96 2.79 -16.09
C PRO A 90 51.96 3.90 -15.65
N GLU A 91 52.18 3.92 -14.33
CA GLU A 91 53.46 4.05 -13.60
C GLU A 91 54.30 5.34 -13.52
N GLY A 92 54.80 5.53 -12.29
CA GLY A 92 56.02 6.25 -11.94
C GLY A 92 55.73 7.51 -11.13
N GLY A 93 56.15 7.68 -9.88
CA GLY A 93 57.05 6.90 -9.04
C GLY A 93 57.29 7.72 -7.77
N GLU A 94 57.14 7.07 -6.62
CA GLU A 94 58.03 7.10 -5.46
C GLU A 94 58.80 8.41 -5.12
N LYS A 95 58.56 8.98 -3.93
CA LYS A 95 59.65 9.10 -2.93
C LYS A 95 59.19 9.46 -1.52
N GLN A 96 59.55 8.56 -0.62
CA GLN A 96 59.67 8.69 0.82
C GLN A 96 60.83 9.61 1.23
N ALA A 97 60.64 10.43 2.26
CA ALA A 97 61.59 10.66 3.38
C ALA A 97 61.20 11.90 4.22
N ASN A 98 61.20 11.73 5.55
CA ASN A 98 61.19 12.77 6.60
C ASN A 98 62.62 12.80 7.23
N PRO A 99 62.95 13.60 8.27
CA PRO A 99 62.99 15.06 8.54
C PRO A 99 64.46 15.56 8.75
N PRO A 100 64.79 16.81 9.21
CA PRO A 100 64.88 17.19 10.66
C PRO A 100 64.56 18.71 10.90
N ALA A 101 64.50 19.36 12.07
CA ALA A 101 65.07 19.18 13.41
C ALA A 101 64.32 20.06 14.46
N ALA A 102 64.30 19.59 15.72
CA ALA A 102 64.39 20.27 17.04
C ALA A 102 63.60 21.58 17.33
N GLU A 103 62.95 21.79 18.49
CA GLU A 103 63.56 21.74 19.82
C GLU A 103 62.52 21.76 21.00
N LYS A 104 62.63 20.79 21.93
CA LYS A 104 62.46 20.76 23.43
C LYS A 104 61.26 21.50 24.08
N THR A 105 60.46 20.93 24.99
CA THR A 105 60.81 20.42 26.35
C THR A 105 59.56 19.84 27.08
N PRO A 106 59.64 18.74 27.86
CA PRO A 106 58.99 18.62 29.19
C PRO A 106 60.00 18.09 30.27
N PRO A 107 59.78 18.13 31.62
CA PRO A 107 58.51 17.88 32.35
C PRO A 107 58.24 18.68 33.68
N GLU A 108 57.11 18.34 34.30
CA GLU A 108 56.39 18.68 35.56
C GLU A 108 57.16 19.08 36.86
N PRO A 109 56.47 19.67 37.89
CA PRO A 109 55.84 18.82 38.93
C PRO A 109 54.50 19.32 39.55
N ALA A 110 53.57 18.36 39.66
CA ALA A 110 52.56 18.11 40.69
C ALA A 110 52.18 19.16 41.76
N ARG A 111 50.87 19.43 41.89
CA ARG A 111 50.16 19.41 43.18
C ARG A 111 48.78 18.74 43.07
N GLN A 112 48.61 17.73 43.93
CA GLN A 112 47.42 16.91 44.14
C GLN A 112 46.27 17.64 44.86
N GLY A 113 45.06 17.09 44.70
CA GLY A 113 43.89 17.22 45.60
C GLY A 113 42.65 17.69 44.84
N THR A 114 41.64 16.88 44.52
CA THR A 114 40.89 15.91 45.34
C THR A 114 40.05 15.02 44.40
N PRO A 115 39.89 13.70 44.66
CA PRO A 115 39.00 12.84 43.88
C PRO A 115 37.56 12.91 44.40
N LYS A 116 36.61 13.35 43.57
CA LYS A 116 35.18 13.06 43.75
C LYS A 116 34.79 11.92 42.81
N ALA A 117 34.41 10.81 43.46
CA ALA A 117 33.75 9.60 42.98
C ALA A 117 33.38 9.53 41.47
N PRO A 118 33.83 8.48 40.76
CA PRO A 118 33.20 8.09 39.50
C PRO A 118 31.76 7.69 39.79
N VAL A 119 30.80 8.40 39.19
CA VAL A 119 29.45 7.88 39.04
C VAL A 119 29.60 6.59 38.25
N ALA A 120 29.24 5.48 38.90
CA ALA A 120 29.18 4.17 38.28
C ALA A 120 28.25 4.25 37.07
N GLU A 121 28.83 4.26 35.88
CA GLU A 121 28.15 3.98 34.63
C GLU A 121 27.56 2.58 34.75
N THR A 122 26.24 2.53 34.98
CA THR A 122 25.48 1.30 34.88
C THR A 122 25.68 0.75 33.46
N PRO A 123 26.08 -0.51 33.28
CA PRO A 123 26.26 -1.08 31.94
C PRO A 123 24.94 -1.02 31.19
N GLU A 124 24.83 -0.11 30.22
CA GLU A 124 23.74 -0.10 29.27
C GLU A 124 23.79 -1.43 28.52
N LYS A 125 22.82 -2.30 28.83
CA LYS A 125 22.50 -3.51 28.10
C LYS A 125 22.58 -3.21 26.59
N PRO A 126 23.25 -4.05 25.77
CA PRO A 126 23.49 -3.74 24.36
C PRO A 126 22.18 -3.36 23.68
N ALA A 127 22.06 -2.09 23.29
CA ALA A 127 20.96 -1.62 22.48
C ALA A 127 21.02 -2.41 21.16
N LYS A 128 20.07 -3.34 21.00
CA LYS A 128 19.90 -4.13 19.79
C LYS A 128 19.87 -3.15 18.62
N ALA A 129 20.80 -3.30 17.67
CA ALA A 129 20.87 -2.43 16.49
C ALA A 129 19.47 -2.25 15.87
N PRO A 130 19.10 -1.03 15.41
CA PRO A 130 17.77 -0.78 14.89
C PRO A 130 17.46 -1.77 13.77
N ALA A 131 16.46 -2.63 13.99
CA ALA A 131 16.00 -3.54 12.96
C ALA A 131 15.52 -2.71 11.78
N GLN A 132 15.96 -3.06 10.57
CA GLN A 132 15.48 -2.39 9.36
C GLN A 132 13.94 -2.48 9.28
N PRO A 133 13.25 -1.40 8.89
CA PRO A 133 11.79 -1.40 8.83
C PRO A 133 11.32 -2.38 7.75
N LYS A 134 10.42 -3.28 8.14
CA LYS A 134 9.92 -4.37 7.29
C LYS A 134 8.43 -4.56 7.51
N ILE A 135 7.70 -4.80 6.43
CA ILE A 135 6.31 -5.24 6.47
C ILE A 135 6.29 -6.77 6.53
N ASP A 136 5.92 -7.29 7.70
CA ASP A 136 5.86 -8.73 7.97
C ASP A 136 4.66 -9.40 7.31
N ARG A 137 3.55 -8.66 7.15
CA ARG A 137 2.36 -9.15 6.45
C ARG A 137 1.76 -8.05 5.59
N PHE A 138 1.60 -8.35 4.31
CA PHE A 138 0.81 -7.54 3.39
C PHE A 138 -0.20 -8.43 2.67
N VAL A 139 -1.49 -8.20 2.90
CA VAL A 139 -2.58 -9.02 2.35
C VAL A 139 -3.72 -8.15 1.83
N VAL A 140 -4.43 -8.64 0.82
CA VAL A 140 -5.63 -8.00 0.26
C VAL A 140 -6.82 -8.90 0.51
N PHE A 141 -7.80 -8.41 1.27
CA PHE A 141 -9.08 -9.06 1.49
C PHE A 141 -10.09 -8.53 0.48
N ALA A 142 -10.59 -9.39 -0.40
CA ALA A 142 -11.71 -9.06 -1.26
C ALA A 142 -12.99 -8.89 -0.44
N ARG A 143 -13.85 -7.98 -0.89
CA ARG A 143 -15.18 -7.71 -0.36
C ARG A 143 -16.14 -7.55 -1.53
N ASP A 144 -17.43 -7.62 -1.25
CA ASP A 144 -18.48 -7.47 -2.27
C ASP A 144 -18.42 -6.11 -2.99
N THR A 145 -18.00 -5.07 -2.26
CA THR A 145 -18.02 -3.66 -2.72
C THR A 145 -16.64 -3.08 -3.01
N GLY A 146 -15.58 -3.86 -2.85
CA GLY A 146 -14.21 -3.34 -2.92
C GLY A 146 -13.25 -4.20 -2.13
N ALA A 147 -12.20 -3.64 -1.55
CA ALA A 147 -11.16 -4.42 -0.88
C ALA A 147 -10.67 -3.78 0.42
N THR A 148 -10.05 -4.58 1.28
CA THR A 148 -9.27 -4.10 2.42
C THR A 148 -7.84 -4.61 2.30
N LEU A 149 -6.90 -3.68 2.19
CA LEU A 149 -5.48 -3.95 2.19
C LEU A 149 -4.95 -3.81 3.61
N ARG A 150 -4.29 -4.84 4.13
CA ARG A 150 -3.72 -4.84 5.49
C ARG A 150 -2.21 -4.94 5.41
N LEU A 151 -1.54 -3.94 5.97
CA LEU A 151 -0.10 -3.92 6.18
C LEU A 151 0.19 -4.08 7.67
N VAL A 152 1.08 -5.00 8.02
CA VAL A 152 1.59 -5.18 9.38
C VAL A 152 3.11 -5.08 9.35
N GLY A 153 3.65 -4.09 10.06
CA GLY A 153 5.08 -3.82 10.15
C GLY A 153 5.72 -4.29 11.45
N ASN A 154 7.04 -4.51 11.40
CA ASN A 154 7.85 -4.78 12.58
C ASN A 154 8.08 -3.53 13.47
N GLY A 155 7.65 -2.35 13.01
CA GLY A 155 7.74 -1.07 13.68
C GLY A 155 6.55 -0.15 13.40
N PRO A 156 6.50 1.04 14.03
CA PRO A 156 5.43 2.01 13.80
C PRO A 156 5.39 2.50 12.34
N ILE A 157 4.23 2.42 11.72
CA ILE A 157 3.94 2.87 10.36
C ILE A 157 3.48 4.33 10.42
N SER A 158 4.20 5.19 9.72
CA SER A 158 3.78 6.55 9.38
C SER A 158 3.62 6.62 7.87
N TYR A 159 2.56 7.26 7.38
CA TYR A 159 2.27 7.29 5.94
C TYR A 159 1.56 8.56 5.51
N THR A 160 1.66 8.86 4.22
CA THR A 160 0.82 9.84 3.52
C THR A 160 0.05 9.13 2.42
N ASN A 161 -1.09 9.70 1.99
CA ASN A 161 -1.87 9.14 0.89
C ASN A 161 -2.14 10.19 -0.18
N THR A 162 -2.32 9.74 -1.42
CA THR A 162 -2.64 10.59 -2.56
C THR A 162 -3.45 9.79 -3.56
N SER A 163 -4.55 10.35 -4.08
CA SER A 163 -5.30 9.74 -5.18
C SER A 163 -4.82 10.34 -6.50
N LEU A 164 -4.52 9.48 -7.46
CA LEU A 164 -4.22 9.86 -8.84
C LEU A 164 -5.39 9.48 -9.73
N GLN A 165 -5.55 10.24 -10.82
CA GLN A 165 -6.60 10.06 -11.82
C GLN A 165 -5.94 9.75 -13.17
N ASN A 166 -6.67 9.09 -14.07
CA ASN A 166 -6.23 8.74 -15.43
C ASN A 166 -4.92 7.91 -15.51
N PRO A 167 -4.91 6.63 -15.09
CA PRO A 167 -6.01 5.87 -14.49
C PRO A 167 -6.11 6.11 -12.97
N GLU A 168 -7.22 5.67 -12.38
CA GLU A 168 -7.48 5.81 -10.94
C GLU A 168 -6.49 4.98 -10.12
N ARG A 169 -5.80 5.64 -9.18
CA ARG A 169 -4.83 4.97 -8.29
C ARG A 169 -4.90 5.58 -6.90
N LEU A 170 -4.81 4.74 -5.88
CA LEU A 170 -4.55 5.18 -4.51
C LEU A 170 -3.09 4.90 -4.16
N VAL A 171 -2.35 5.95 -3.88
CA VAL A 171 -0.94 5.90 -3.50
C VAL A 171 -0.82 6.06 -1.99
N ILE A 172 -0.08 5.16 -1.36
CA ILE A 172 0.27 5.19 0.05
C ILE A 172 1.79 5.26 0.17
N ASP A 173 2.31 6.38 0.62
CA ASP A 173 3.74 6.56 0.84
C ASP A 173 4.06 6.31 2.31
N LEU A 174 4.68 5.16 2.59
CA LEU A 174 5.18 4.81 3.92
C LEU A 174 6.49 5.55 4.18
N ASN A 175 6.59 6.21 5.34
CA ASN A 175 7.78 6.95 5.71
C ASN A 175 8.96 6.01 5.99
N GLY A 176 10.10 6.26 5.36
CA GLY A 176 11.29 5.41 5.42
C GLY A 176 11.32 4.31 4.36
N GLN A 177 12.42 3.55 4.33
CA GLN A 177 12.67 2.48 3.37
C GLN A 177 12.23 1.13 3.92
N TRP A 178 10.93 0.86 3.84
CA TRP A 178 10.35 -0.42 4.24
C TRP A 178 10.68 -1.53 3.24
N GLN A 179 11.17 -2.66 3.74
CA GLN A 179 11.21 -3.90 2.98
C GLN A 179 9.81 -4.51 2.93
N ILE A 180 9.23 -4.60 1.72
CA ILE A 180 7.86 -5.07 1.49
C ILE A 180 7.77 -5.82 0.17
N LYS A 181 6.92 -6.85 0.12
CA LYS A 181 6.58 -7.59 -1.09
C LYS A 181 5.14 -7.30 -1.48
N ALA A 182 4.89 -7.11 -2.78
CA ALA A 182 3.54 -6.94 -3.30
C ALA A 182 2.71 -8.23 -3.07
N PRO A 183 1.47 -8.12 -2.57
CA PRO A 183 0.57 -9.24 -2.46
C PRO A 183 -0.04 -9.54 -3.83
N GLY A 184 -0.51 -10.79 -4.01
CA GLY A 184 -1.47 -11.07 -5.06
C GLY A 184 -2.81 -10.39 -4.78
N VAL A 185 -3.48 -9.91 -5.82
CA VAL A 185 -4.82 -9.34 -5.71
C VAL A 185 -5.84 -10.40 -6.15
N PRO A 186 -6.70 -10.89 -5.23
CA PRO A 186 -7.81 -11.77 -5.63
C PRO A 186 -8.82 -11.01 -6.49
N LYS A 187 -9.67 -11.72 -7.24
CA LYS A 187 -10.71 -11.11 -8.08
C LYS A 187 -11.54 -10.12 -7.25
N ASN A 188 -11.55 -8.86 -7.68
CA ASN A 188 -12.18 -7.76 -6.95
C ASN A 188 -12.81 -6.76 -7.94
N PRO A 189 -13.97 -6.17 -7.63
CA PRO A 189 -14.60 -5.20 -8.54
C PRO A 189 -13.86 -3.87 -8.64
N LEU A 190 -13.05 -3.50 -7.66
CA LEU A 190 -12.42 -2.17 -7.58
C LEU A 190 -10.90 -2.22 -7.64
N VAL A 191 -10.25 -3.07 -6.84
CA VAL A 191 -8.78 -3.16 -6.81
C VAL A 191 -8.31 -4.13 -7.87
N THR A 192 -7.48 -3.66 -8.80
CA THR A 192 -7.00 -4.48 -9.92
C THR A 192 -5.57 -4.96 -9.72
N ASN A 193 -4.73 -4.16 -9.05
CA ASN A 193 -3.34 -4.50 -8.79
C ASN A 193 -2.79 -3.75 -7.57
N VAL A 194 -1.70 -4.26 -7.01
CA VAL A 194 -0.93 -3.60 -5.95
C VAL A 194 0.55 -3.64 -6.33
N ARG A 195 1.18 -2.47 -6.40
CA ARG A 195 2.58 -2.30 -6.76
C ARG A 195 3.37 -1.69 -5.62
N ILE A 196 4.65 -2.02 -5.57
CA ILE A 196 5.61 -1.44 -4.64
C ILE A 196 6.63 -0.64 -5.44
N GLY A 197 6.92 0.57 -4.99
CA GLY A 197 7.98 1.42 -5.50
C GLY A 197 8.74 2.12 -4.38
N LYS A 198 9.76 2.88 -4.75
CA LYS A 198 10.51 3.77 -3.85
C LYS A 198 10.37 5.19 -4.39
N SER A 199 10.15 6.16 -3.51
CA SER A 199 9.97 7.56 -3.89
C SER A 199 10.52 8.48 -2.81
N GLY A 200 11.60 9.22 -3.08
CA GLY A 200 12.14 10.24 -2.17
C GLY A 200 12.38 9.75 -0.74
N GLY A 201 13.01 8.58 -0.58
CA GLY A 201 13.27 8.00 0.76
C GLY A 201 12.06 7.33 1.42
N LYS A 202 10.89 7.34 0.78
CA LYS A 202 9.68 6.61 1.20
C LYS A 202 9.50 5.31 0.41
N THR A 203 8.81 4.35 1.00
CA THR A 203 8.31 3.17 0.29
C THR A 203 6.89 3.44 -0.17
N ARG A 204 6.68 3.41 -1.49
CA ARG A 204 5.40 3.71 -2.13
C ARG A 204 4.63 2.42 -2.41
N VAL A 205 3.41 2.34 -1.90
CA VAL A 205 2.44 1.31 -2.26
C VAL A 205 1.41 1.95 -3.18
N VAL A 206 1.29 1.45 -4.40
CA VAL A 206 0.31 1.92 -5.37
C VAL A 206 -0.77 0.86 -5.52
N ILE A 207 -2.02 1.27 -5.31
CA ILE A 207 -3.20 0.44 -5.46
C ILE A 207 -3.86 0.89 -6.75
N ASP A 208 -3.78 0.06 -7.79
CA ASP A 208 -4.43 0.33 -9.06
C ASP A 208 -5.93 0.03 -8.94
N LEU A 209 -6.76 0.97 -9.38
CA LEU A 209 -8.21 0.90 -9.24
C LEU A 209 -8.88 0.85 -10.63
N ALA A 210 -9.94 0.07 -10.74
CA ALA A 210 -10.76 -0.01 -11.95
C ALA A 210 -11.59 1.26 -12.19
N GLY A 211 -11.79 2.06 -11.14
CA GLY A 211 -12.55 3.30 -11.18
C GLY A 211 -12.38 4.08 -9.87
N LYS A 212 -13.00 5.25 -9.80
CA LYS A 212 -12.90 6.12 -8.63
C LYS A 212 -13.61 5.47 -7.43
N PRO A 213 -12.93 5.31 -6.27
CA PRO A 213 -13.56 4.79 -5.07
C PRO A 213 -14.60 5.79 -4.56
N ALA A 214 -15.79 5.32 -4.18
CA ALA A 214 -16.77 6.16 -3.50
C ALA A 214 -16.32 6.45 -2.06
N ARG A 215 -15.65 5.48 -1.44
CA ARG A 215 -15.15 5.60 -0.07
C ARG A 215 -13.76 5.00 0.06
N THR A 216 -12.87 5.77 0.69
CA THR A 216 -11.57 5.31 1.13
C THR A 216 -11.46 5.54 2.64
N ARG A 217 -11.11 4.51 3.40
CA ARG A 217 -10.94 4.58 4.86
C ARG A 217 -9.60 3.99 5.25
N HIS A 218 -8.87 4.71 6.09
CA HIS A 218 -7.61 4.26 6.63
C HIS A 218 -7.77 4.07 8.13
N VAL A 219 -7.30 2.94 8.65
CA VAL A 219 -7.33 2.61 10.07
C VAL A 219 -5.94 2.22 10.48
N LEU A 220 -5.32 3.05 11.32
CA LEU A 220 -4.03 2.76 11.94
C LEU A 220 -4.30 2.18 13.33
N SER A 221 -3.67 1.06 13.67
CA SER A 221 -3.77 0.49 15.03
C SER A 221 -3.15 1.43 16.07
N LYS A 222 -3.50 1.24 17.34
CA LYS A 222 -3.03 2.08 18.45
C LYS A 222 -1.50 2.07 18.62
N ASP A 223 -0.86 0.94 18.31
CA ASP A 223 0.61 0.79 18.32
C ASP A 223 1.26 1.20 16.99
N HIS A 224 0.47 1.67 16.03
CA HIS A 224 0.84 2.08 14.68
C HIS A 224 1.48 0.96 13.84
N ARG A 225 1.43 -0.30 14.26
CA ARG A 225 2.06 -1.40 13.51
C ARG A 225 1.18 -1.98 12.42
N MET A 226 -0.12 -1.74 12.46
CA MET A 226 -1.07 -2.20 11.46
C MET A 226 -1.73 -1.01 10.79
N LEU A 227 -1.73 -1.00 9.45
CA LEU A 227 -2.49 -0.09 8.63
C LEU A 227 -3.45 -0.89 7.75
N ASP A 228 -4.75 -0.69 7.98
CA ASP A 228 -5.81 -1.16 7.09
C ASP A 228 -6.26 -0.01 6.17
N ILE A 229 -6.23 -0.25 4.87
CA ILE A 229 -6.75 0.65 3.83
C ILE A 229 -7.94 -0.05 3.18
N ARG A 230 -9.13 0.50 3.40
CA ARG A 230 -10.36 0.02 2.81
C ARG A 230 -10.79 0.95 1.68
N VAL A 231 -11.08 0.38 0.52
CA VAL A 231 -11.63 1.08 -0.64
C VAL A 231 -12.92 0.39 -1.06
N ASP A 232 -13.98 1.17 -1.29
CA ASP A 232 -15.29 0.68 -1.69
C ASP A 232 -15.88 1.53 -2.82
N THR A 233 -16.71 0.90 -3.65
CA THR A 233 -17.50 1.54 -4.70
C THR A 233 -18.82 2.14 -4.21
N LYS A 234 -19.22 1.85 -2.96
CA LYS A 234 -20.44 2.36 -2.32
C LYS A 234 -20.30 2.45 -0.80
#